data_AF-A0A095ZE73-F1
#
_entry.id   AF-A0A095ZE73-F1
#
_cell.length_a   1.000
_cell.length_b   1.000
_cell.length_c   1.000
_cell.angle_alpha   90.00
_cell.angle_beta   90.00
_cell.angle_gamma   90.00
#
_symmetry.space_group_name_H-M   'P 1'
#
loop_
_entity.id
_entity.type
_entity.pdbx_description
1 polymer ?
#
loop_
_entity_poly.entity_id
_entity_poly.type
_entity_poly.pdbx_seq_one_letter_code
_entity_poly.pdbx_strand_id
1 'polypeptide(L)'
;MDFFAIFAFAVLARAAHNTEADPFTLTNILDTLWPFLIGGAIGHAICAGAKKDPLPVAPGGVIVWLATAATGLIIWAVRNSAMPHWSFIIVATVMSGLLLIGVRLLAKALFKERTAA
;
A
#
# COMPACT_ATOMS: atom_id res chain seq x y z
N MET A 1 -10.44 4.40 -2.77
CA MET A 1 -9.19 5.16 -2.58
C MET A 1 -7.99 4.23 -2.43
N ASP A 2 -8.07 3.18 -1.61
CA ASP A 2 -6.91 2.32 -1.32
C ASP A 2 -6.35 1.56 -2.53
N PHE A 3 -7.22 1.05 -3.40
CA PHE A 3 -6.78 0.46 -4.66
C PHE A 3 -5.87 1.41 -5.45
N PHE A 4 -6.27 2.67 -5.61
CA PHE A 4 -5.49 3.67 -6.36
C PHE A 4 -4.18 4.04 -5.65
N ALA A 5 -4.17 4.10 -4.32
CA ALA A 5 -2.95 4.33 -3.56
C ALA A 5 -1.95 3.16 -3.71
N ILE A 6 -2.43 1.92 -3.66
CA ILE A 6 -1.61 0.71 -3.86
C ILE A 6 -1.16 0.58 -5.32
N PHE A 7 -2.03 0.94 -6.27
CA PHE A 7 -1.68 1.00 -7.69
C PHE A 7 -0.59 2.04 -7.96
N ALA A 8 -0.74 3.25 -7.43
CA ALA A 8 0.27 4.30 -7.52
C ALA A 8 1.60 3.84 -6.88
N PHE A 9 1.54 3.16 -5.73
CA PHE A 9 2.72 2.56 -5.11
C PHE A 9 3.43 1.60 -6.06
N ALA A 10 2.71 0.65 -6.67
CA ALA A 10 3.29 -0.32 -7.58
C ALA A 10 3.91 0.36 -8.82
N VAL A 11 3.23 1.34 -9.41
CA VAL A 11 3.75 2.14 -10.54
C VAL A 11 5.04 2.86 -10.15
N LEU A 12 5.03 3.59 -9.02
CA LEU A 12 6.19 4.37 -8.58
C LEU A 12 7.38 3.47 -8.21
N ALA A 13 7.13 2.35 -7.54
CA ALA A 13 8.16 1.37 -7.22
C ALA A 13 8.81 0.83 -8.50
N ARG A 14 8.00 0.44 -9.50
CA ARG A 14 8.51 -0.06 -10.78
C ARG A 14 9.22 1.01 -11.60
N ALA A 15 8.75 2.25 -11.58
CA ALA A 15 9.40 3.35 -12.27
C ALA A 15 10.78 3.65 -11.66
N ALA A 16 10.90 3.60 -10.33
CA ALA A 16 12.16 3.83 -9.61
C ALA A 16 13.20 2.70 -9.82
N HIS A 17 12.75 1.49 -10.20
CA HIS A 17 13.60 0.32 -10.43
C HIS A 17 13.68 -0.09 -11.90
N ASN A 18 13.41 0.83 -12.84
CA ASN A 18 13.46 0.54 -14.26
C ASN A 18 14.90 0.27 -14.75
N THR A 19 15.20 -0.98 -15.06
CA THR A 19 16.50 -1.43 -15.58
C THR A 19 16.31 -2.35 -16.79
N GLU A 20 17.36 -2.62 -17.57
CA GLU A 20 17.27 -3.56 -18.71
C GLU A 20 16.83 -4.97 -18.29
N ALA A 21 17.32 -5.45 -17.14
CA ALA A 21 16.96 -6.75 -16.58
C ALA A 21 15.56 -6.77 -15.95
N ASP A 22 15.02 -5.61 -15.58
CA ASP A 22 13.75 -5.49 -14.88
C ASP A 22 12.96 -4.26 -15.38
N PRO A 23 12.44 -4.30 -16.62
CA PRO A 23 11.92 -3.12 -17.31
C PRO A 23 10.61 -2.61 -16.70
N PHE A 24 10.32 -1.34 -16.93
CA PHE A 24 9.03 -0.74 -16.59
C PHE A 24 7.94 -1.18 -17.57
N THR A 25 7.24 -2.26 -17.23
CA THR A 25 6.15 -2.83 -18.03
C THR A 25 4.87 -2.98 -17.21
N LEU A 26 3.72 -3.07 -17.89
CA LEU A 26 2.44 -3.33 -17.22
C LEU A 26 2.48 -4.64 -16.42
N THR A 27 3.07 -5.71 -16.97
CA THR A 27 3.21 -7.00 -16.29
C THR A 27 3.97 -6.85 -14.98
N ASN A 28 5.11 -6.16 -14.99
CA ASN A 28 5.92 -5.96 -13.79
C ASN A 28 5.23 -5.08 -12.72
N ILE A 29 4.42 -4.11 -13.17
CA ILE A 29 3.54 -3.34 -12.27
C ILE A 29 2.50 -4.26 -11.64
N LEU A 30 1.82 -5.10 -12.42
CA LEU A 30 0.81 -6.03 -11.90
C LEU A 30 1.43 -7.06 -10.96
N ASP A 31 2.63 -7.55 -11.25
CA ASP A 31 3.42 -8.46 -10.42
C ASP A 31 3.77 -7.86 -9.05
N THR A 32 3.99 -6.55 -9.01
CA THR A 32 4.20 -5.79 -7.75
C THR A 32 2.88 -5.45 -7.07
N LEU A 33 1.81 -5.24 -7.83
CA LEU A 33 0.52 -4.78 -7.34
C LEU A 33 -0.24 -5.85 -6.56
N TRP A 34 -0.38 -7.05 -7.13
CA TRP A 34 -1.29 -8.06 -6.59
C TRP A 34 -0.98 -8.50 -5.15
N PRO A 35 0.30 -8.65 -4.70
CA PRO A 35 0.60 -9.04 -3.32
C PRO A 35 0.14 -7.98 -2.32
N PHE A 36 0.32 -6.70 -2.66
CA PHE A 36 -0.06 -5.58 -1.82
C PHE A 36 -1.59 -5.38 -1.82
N LEU A 37 -2.28 -5.65 -2.94
CA LEU A 37 -3.75 -5.67 -2.96
C LEU A 37 -4.33 -6.75 -2.05
N ILE A 38 -3.73 -7.94 -1.99
CA ILE A 38 -4.14 -8.98 -1.04
C ILE A 38 -3.98 -8.46 0.40
N GLY A 39 -2.85 -7.82 0.72
CA GLY A 39 -2.63 -7.22 2.03
C GLY A 39 -3.67 -6.13 2.37
N GLY A 40 -4.02 -5.29 1.40
CA GLY A 40 -5.10 -4.31 1.55
C GLY A 40 -6.45 -4.96 1.83
N ALA A 41 -6.79 -6.04 1.12
CA ALA A 41 -8.01 -6.81 1.36
C ALA A 41 -8.01 -7.47 2.76
N ILE A 42 -6.88 -8.04 3.19
CA ILE A 42 -6.70 -8.58 4.54
C ILE A 42 -6.93 -7.48 5.59
N GLY A 43 -6.35 -6.30 5.40
CA GLY A 43 -6.54 -5.17 6.30
C GLY A 43 -8.00 -4.75 6.45
N HIS A 44 -8.76 -4.74 5.35
CA HIS A 44 -10.20 -4.49 5.39
C HIS A 44 -10.97 -5.61 6.10
N ALA A 45 -10.61 -6.87 5.86
CA ALA A 45 -11.20 -8.01 6.55
C ALA A 45 -10.95 -7.95 8.08
N ILE A 46 -9.73 -7.55 8.49
CA ILE A 46 -9.40 -7.32 9.91
C ILE A 46 -10.28 -6.21 10.49
N CYS A 47 -10.43 -5.07 9.79
CA CYS A 47 -11.32 -3.99 10.22
C CYS A 47 -12.77 -4.47 10.36
N ALA A 48 -13.29 -5.21 9.38
CA ALA A 48 -14.63 -5.76 9.40
C ALA A 48 -14.85 -6.72 10.58
N GLY A 49 -13.94 -7.68 10.79
CA GLY A 49 -14.01 -8.63 11.90
C GLY A 49 -13.89 -7.96 13.27
N ALA A 50 -13.11 -6.87 13.36
CA ALA A 50 -12.95 -6.09 14.58
C ALA A 50 -14.00 -4.98 14.75
N LYS A 51 -15.00 -4.88 13.85
CA LYS A 51 -16.03 -3.81 13.82
C LYS A 51 -15.43 -2.39 13.86
N LYS A 52 -14.32 -2.19 13.14
CA LYS A 52 -13.63 -0.91 12.98
C LYS A 52 -13.91 -0.33 11.59
N ASP A 53 -14.08 0.99 11.52
CA ASP A 53 -14.16 1.68 10.24
C ASP A 53 -12.76 1.73 9.58
N PRO A 54 -12.59 1.20 8.33
CA PRO A 54 -11.31 1.23 7.61
C PRO A 54 -10.94 2.60 7.03
N LEU A 55 -11.87 3.56 6.98
CA LEU A 55 -11.68 4.84 6.29
C LEU A 55 -10.86 5.88 7.09
N PRO A 56 -11.09 6.09 8.40
CA PRO A 56 -10.29 7.03 9.19
C PRO A 56 -8.80 6.66 9.20
N VAL A 57 -7.93 7.65 9.39
CA VAL A 57 -6.47 7.45 9.49
C VAL A 57 -6.14 6.39 10.53
N ALA A 58 -6.75 6.48 11.71
CA ALA A 58 -6.60 5.50 12.77
C ALA A 58 -7.97 5.18 13.40
N PRO A 59 -8.20 3.92 13.82
CA PRO A 59 -7.28 2.78 13.69
C PRO A 59 -7.29 2.14 12.28
N GLY A 60 -8.35 2.35 11.49
CA GLY A 60 -8.58 1.62 10.24
C GLY A 60 -7.48 1.76 9.19
N GLY A 61 -7.10 2.99 8.85
CA GLY A 61 -6.03 3.25 7.87
C GLY A 61 -4.69 2.63 8.27
N VAL A 62 -4.33 2.69 9.55
CA VAL A 62 -3.12 2.03 10.08
C VAL A 62 -3.20 0.51 9.92
N ILE A 63 -4.34 -0.11 10.23
CA ILE A 63 -4.53 -1.56 10.05
C ILE A 63 -4.37 -1.94 8.58
N VAL A 64 -5.03 -1.21 7.68
CA VAL A 64 -4.94 -1.46 6.23
C VAL A 64 -3.52 -1.29 5.72
N TRP A 65 -2.81 -0.25 6.14
CA TRP A 65 -1.43 0.00 5.77
C TRP A 65 -0.48 -1.12 6.23
N LEU A 66 -0.52 -1.48 7.51
CA LEU A 66 0.37 -2.51 8.05
C LEU A 66 0.10 -3.87 7.42
N ALA A 67 -1.17 -4.24 7.21
CA ALA A 67 -1.52 -5.46 6.49
C ALA A 67 -1.02 -5.44 5.04
N THR A 68 -1.18 -4.31 4.35
CA THR A 68 -0.69 -4.11 2.96
C THR A 68 0.82 -4.31 2.85
N ALA A 69 1.60 -3.62 3.69
CA ALA A 69 3.06 -3.70 3.68
C ALA A 69 3.55 -5.09 4.09
N ALA A 70 3.01 -5.65 5.19
CA ALA A 70 3.42 -6.94 5.70
C ALA A 70 3.15 -8.06 4.69
N THR A 71 1.93 -8.14 4.16
CA THR A 71 1.57 -9.18 3.18
C THR A 71 2.40 -9.06 1.89
N GLY A 72 2.57 -7.84 1.36
CA GLY A 72 3.39 -7.62 0.17
C GLY A 72 4.83 -8.11 0.34
N LEU A 73 5.46 -7.76 1.47
CA LEU A 73 6.83 -8.17 1.79
C LEU A 73 6.95 -9.67 2.09
N ILE A 74 5.96 -10.27 2.76
CA ILE A 74 5.92 -11.71 3.03
C ILE A 74 5.81 -12.50 1.72
N ILE A 75 4.88 -12.13 0.84
CA ILE A 75 4.73 -12.79 -0.47
C ILE A 75 6.00 -12.63 -1.31
N TRP A 76 6.62 -11.45 -1.30
CA TRP A 76 7.91 -11.24 -1.94
C TRP A 76 8.96 -12.21 -1.38
N ALA A 77 9.06 -12.34 -0.06
CA ALA A 77 10.03 -13.21 0.58
C ALA A 77 9.84 -14.68 0.18
N VAL A 78 8.58 -15.14 0.14
CA VAL A 78 8.21 -16.49 -0.31
C VAL A 78 8.57 -16.70 -1.77
N ARG A 79 8.23 -15.77 -2.67
CA ARG A 79 8.53 -15.87 -4.11
C ARG A 79 10.03 -15.94 -4.40
N ASN A 80 10.85 -15.28 -3.57
CA ASN A 80 12.30 -15.21 -3.76
C ASN A 80 13.09 -16.17 -2.86
N SER A 81 12.42 -16.90 -1.97
CA SER A 81 13.07 -17.77 -0.97
C SER A 81 14.18 -17.06 -0.18
N ALA A 82 13.98 -15.77 0.11
CA ALA A 82 14.97 -14.90 0.72
C ALA A 82 14.30 -13.79 1.54
N MET A 83 15.01 -13.27 2.56
CA MET A 83 14.57 -12.08 3.28
C MET A 83 14.80 -10.84 2.39
N PRO A 84 13.81 -9.94 2.23
CA PRO A 84 14.03 -8.70 1.50
C PRO A 84 15.10 -7.86 2.17
N HIS A 85 15.91 -7.19 1.36
CA HIS A 85 16.94 -6.29 1.87
C HIS A 85 16.30 -5.23 2.77
N TRP A 86 16.94 -4.89 3.89
CA TRP A 86 16.34 -4.04 4.93
C TRP A 86 15.91 -2.67 4.39
N SER A 87 16.67 -2.11 3.44
CA SER A 87 16.30 -0.85 2.77
C SER A 87 15.01 -0.97 1.96
N PHE A 88 14.78 -2.10 1.29
CA PHE A 88 13.55 -2.36 0.57
C PHE A 88 12.36 -2.49 1.52
N ILE A 89 12.53 -3.18 2.66
CA ILE A 89 11.49 -3.28 3.71
C ILE A 89 11.07 -1.88 4.18
N ILE A 90 12.04 -1.02 4.50
CA ILE A 90 11.77 0.34 4.97
C ILE A 90 11.08 1.16 3.88
N VAL A 91 11.64 1.23 2.68
CA VAL A 91 11.11 2.07 1.59
C VAL A 91 9.71 1.60 1.17
N ALA A 92 9.48 0.30 1.02
CA ALA A 92 8.16 -0.23 0.66
C ALA A 92 7.11 0.10 1.73
N THR A 93 7.46 -0.07 3.01
CA THR A 93 6.57 0.22 4.14
C THR A 93 6.25 1.71 4.22
N VAL A 94 7.27 2.58 4.13
CA VAL A 94 7.08 4.04 4.21
C VAL A 94 6.30 4.56 3.01
N MET A 95 6.66 4.17 1.78
CA MET A 95 5.99 4.68 0.58
C MET A 95 4.53 4.23 0.49
N SER A 96 4.23 2.96 0.81
CA SER A 96 2.84 2.51 0.90
C SER A 96 2.06 3.25 1.99
N GLY A 97 2.70 3.57 3.13
CA GLY A 97 2.12 4.35 4.22
C GLY A 97 1.82 5.78 3.81
N LEU A 98 2.78 6.45 3.18
CA LEU A 98 2.61 7.81 2.64
C LEU A 98 1.43 7.88 1.67
N LEU A 99 1.28 6.89 0.79
CA LEU A 99 0.19 6.88 -0.17
C LEU A 99 -1.16 6.54 0.48
N LEU A 100 -1.25 5.47 1.27
CA LEU A 100 -2.51 5.03 1.91
C LEU A 100 -3.01 6.01 2.98
N ILE A 101 -2.11 6.52 3.82
CA ILE A 101 -2.47 7.48 4.87
C ILE A 101 -2.57 8.89 4.28
N GLY A 102 -1.70 9.26 3.33
CA GLY A 102 -1.71 10.57 2.69
C GLY A 102 -3.02 10.87 1.97
N VAL A 103 -3.58 9.92 1.21
CA VAL A 103 -4.89 10.14 0.56
C VAL A 103 -6.03 10.34 1.57
N ARG A 104 -5.95 9.69 2.74
CA ARG A 104 -6.93 9.87 3.83
C ARG A 104 -6.80 11.25 4.47
N LEU A 105 -5.57 11.69 4.72
CA LEU A 105 -5.29 13.03 5.26
C LEU A 105 -5.75 14.12 4.29
N LEU A 106 -5.47 13.96 2.99
CA LEU A 106 -5.90 14.88 1.96
C LEU A 106 -7.43 14.93 1.86
N ALA A 107 -8.10 13.78 1.83
CA ALA A 107 -9.56 13.73 1.85
C ALA A 107 -10.12 14.46 3.08
N LYS A 108 -9.59 14.19 4.27
CA LYS A 108 -10.01 14.87 5.51
C LYS A 108 -9.85 16.39 5.43
N ALA A 109 -8.74 16.88 4.86
CA ALA A 109 -8.52 18.32 4.69
C ALA A 109 -9.52 18.94 3.71
N LEU A 110 -9.69 18.34 2.52
CA LEU A 110 -10.59 18.83 1.48
C LEU A 110 -12.06 18.82 1.90
N PHE A 111 -12.50 17.80 2.64
CA PHE A 111 -13.89 17.73 3.12
C PHE A 111 -14.13 18.57 4.38
N LYS A 112 -13.10 18.89 5.17
CA LYS A 112 -13.22 19.82 6.31
C LYS A 112 -13.53 21.24 5.84
N GLU A 113 -12.93 21.69 4.74
CA GLU A 113 -13.14 23.02 4.18
C GLU A 113 -14.55 23.21 3.60
N ARG A 114 -15.14 22.15 3.04
CA ARG A 114 -16.48 22.19 2.46
C ARG A 114 -17.61 22.33 3.47
N THR A 115 -17.39 21.95 4.73
CA THR A 115 -18.39 22.11 5.80
C THR A 115 -18.28 23.46 6.52
N ALA A 116 -17.19 24.21 6.26
CA ALA A 116 -16.94 25.53 6.85
C ALA A 116 -17.37 26.69 5.94
N ALA A 117 -17.86 26.39 4.73
CA ALA A 117 -18.45 27.31 3.77
C ALA A 117 -19.96 27.08 3.68
#